data_AF-A0A2V9DY08-F1
#
_entry.id   AF-A0A2V9DY08-F1
#
_cell.length_a   1.000
_cell.length_b   1.000
_cell.length_c   1.000
_cell.angle_alpha   90.00
_cell.angle_beta   90.00
_cell.angle_gamma   90.00
#
_symmetry.space_group_name_H-M   'P 1'
#
loop_
_entity.id
_entity.type
_entity.pdbx_description
1 polymer ?
#
loop_
_entity_poly.entity_id
_entity_poly.type
_entity_poly.pdbx_seq_one_letter_code
_entity_poly.pdbx_strand_id
1 'polypeptide(L)' 'MTFVDIYWMVVPAFEKAGPHFYLLDFLLPAGMGGIWIAAFVRELKSRPLLPLHDPRFEGALQHGD' A
#
# COMPACT_ATOMS: atom_id res chain seq x y z
N MET A 1 -8.06 -6.14 -6.51
CA MET A 1 -7.77 -6.98 -7.70
C MET A 1 -6.33 -6.85 -8.20
N THR A 2 -5.57 -5.80 -7.84
CA THR A 2 -4.18 -5.57 -8.31
C THR A 2 -3.19 -6.70 -7.99
N PHE A 3 -3.31 -7.34 -6.82
CA PHE A 3 -2.37 -8.41 -6.45
C PHE A 3 -2.44 -9.61 -7.40
N VAL A 4 -3.66 -10.02 -7.76
CA VAL A 4 -3.89 -11.15 -8.69
C VAL A 4 -3.35 -10.81 -10.08
N ASP A 5 -3.55 -9.58 -10.53
CA ASP A 5 -3.06 -9.09 -11.83
C ASP A 5 -1.52 -9.15 -11.93
N ILE A 6 -0.82 -8.64 -10.90
CA ILE A 6 0.64 -8.71 -10.83
C ILE A 6 1.13 -10.17 -10.78
N TYR A 7 0.50 -11.01 -9.95
CA TYR A 7 0.87 -12.42 -9.84
C TYR A 7 0.75 -13.14 -11.19
N TRP A 8 -0.37 -12.93 -11.90
CA TRP A 8 -0.64 -13.56 -13.19
C TRP A 8 0.26 -13.05 -14.32
N MET A 9 0.79 -11.83 -14.20
CA MET A 9 1.75 -11.28 -15.15
C MET A 9 3.19 -11.76 -14.90
N VAL A 10 3.59 -11.90 -13.63
CA VAL A 10 4.99 -12.16 -13.25
C VAL A 10 5.30 -13.66 -13.16
N VAL A 11 4.46 -14.46 -12.50
CA VAL A 11 4.75 -15.87 -12.20
C VAL A 11 4.93 -16.76 -13.44
N PRO A 12 4.12 -16.64 -14.51
CA PRO A 12 4.28 -17.46 -15.71
C PRO A 12 5.62 -17.27 -16.43
N ALA A 13 6.34 -16.16 -16.18
CA ALA A 13 7.67 -15.94 -16.74
C ALA A 13 8.72 -16.87 -16.11
N PHE A 14 8.52 -17.30 -14.87
CA PHE A 14 9.44 -18.14 -14.10
C PHE A 14 8.97 -19.60 -14.03
N GLU A 15 7.65 -19.81 -13.88
CA GLU A 15 7.07 -21.15 -13.74
C GLU A 15 6.31 -21.58 -15.00
N LYS A 16 7.04 -22.21 -15.93
CA LYS A 16 6.50 -22.65 -17.23
C LYS A 16 5.56 -23.85 -17.14
N ALA A 17 5.61 -24.60 -16.03
CA ALA A 17 4.76 -25.78 -15.81
C ALA A 17 3.35 -25.43 -15.29
N GLY A 18 3.12 -24.17 -14.91
CA GLY A 18 1.88 -23.70 -14.27
C GLY A 18 2.18 -23.00 -12.94
N PRO A 19 1.25 -22.20 -12.41
CA PRO A 19 1.45 -21.47 -11.17
C PRO A 19 1.46 -22.42 -9.97
N HIS A 20 2.56 -22.47 -9.24
CA HIS A 20 2.64 -23.11 -7.93
C HIS A 20 2.51 -22.06 -6.83
N PHE A 21 1.73 -22.40 -5.80
CA PHE A 21 1.58 -21.54 -4.63
C PHE A 21 2.59 -21.91 -3.57
N TYR A 22 3.51 -20.99 -3.29
CA TYR A 22 4.44 -21.08 -2.19
C TYR A 22 3.98 -20.20 -1.04
N LEU A 23 4.32 -20.59 0.18
CA LEU A 23 4.06 -19.76 1.35
C LEU A 23 4.74 -18.37 1.23
N LEU A 24 5.88 -18.31 0.54
CA LEU A 24 6.61 -17.07 0.26
C LEU A 24 5.81 -16.07 -0.58
N ASP A 25 4.94 -16.53 -1.49
CA ASP A 25 4.11 -15.67 -2.34
C ASP A 25 3.16 -14.80 -1.51
N PHE A 26 2.83 -15.24 -0.30
CA PHE A 26 2.01 -14.49 0.65
C PHE A 26 2.86 -13.71 1.67
N LEU A 27 3.92 -14.34 2.19
CA LEU A 27 4.76 -13.71 3.23
C LEU A 27 5.53 -12.50 2.72
N LEU A 28 5.99 -12.50 1.46
CA LEU A 28 6.72 -11.38 0.87
C LEU A 28 5.87 -10.10 0.78
N PRO A 29 4.71 -10.08 0.11
CA PRO A 29 3.87 -8.89 0.04
C PRO A 29 3.35 -8.48 1.43
N ALA A 30 3.04 -9.44 2.31
CA ALA A 30 2.64 -9.12 3.68
C ALA A 30 3.77 -8.45 4.47
N GLY A 31 5.01 -8.94 4.37
CA GLY A 31 6.18 -8.36 5.02
C GLY A 31 6.51 -6.97 4.47
N MET A 32 6.53 -6.81 3.14
CA MET A 32 6.75 -5.52 2.48
C MET A 32 5.66 -4.51 2.86
N GLY A 33 4.39 -4.93 2.80
CA GLY A 33 3.25 -4.11 3.20
C GLY A 33 3.33 -3.73 4.68
N GLY A 34 3.69 -4.66 5.57
CA GLY A 34 3.87 -4.40 7.00
C GLY A 34 4.98 -3.38 7.28
N ILE A 35 6.14 -3.52 6.62
CA ILE A 35 7.25 -2.56 6.73
C ILE A 35 6.80 -1.18 6.25
N TRP A 36 6.11 -1.12 5.10
CA TRP A 36 5.61 0.14 4.54
C TRP A 36 4.58 0.80 5.46
N ILE A 37 3.60 0.05 5.98
CA ILE A 37 2.59 0.55 6.92
C ILE A 37 3.26 1.06 8.20
N ALA A 38 4.22 0.33 8.75
CA ALA A 38 4.95 0.76 9.94
C ALA A 38 5.68 2.09 9.70
N ALA A 39 6.34 2.24 8.55
CA ALA A 39 6.98 3.49 8.16
C ALA A 39 5.96 4.62 7.96
N PHE A 40 4.83 4.34 7.31
CA PHE A 40 3.75 5.30 7.08
C PHE A 40 3.16 5.81 8.40
N VAL A 41 2.80 4.91 9.31
CA VAL A 41 2.24 5.29 10.63
C VAL A 41 3.27 6.06 11.46
N ARG A 42 4.56 5.72 11.34
CA ARG A 42 5.62 6.48 12.00
C ARG A 42 5.69 7.92 11.49
N GLU A 43 5.64 8.11 10.17
CA GLU A 43 5.62 9.45 9.57
C GLU A 43 4.34 10.21 9.91
N LEU A 44 3.21 9.50 9.93
CA LEU A 44 1.91 10.07 10.29
C LEU A 44 1.88 10.59 11.74
N LYS A 45 2.61 9.93 12.65
CA LYS A 45 2.77 10.39 14.04
C LYS A 45 3.79 11.52 14.19
N SER A 46 4.76 11.66 13.28
CA SER A 46 5.83 12.65 13.41
C SER A 46 5.41 14.04 12.93
N ARG A 47 4.32 14.16 12.15
CA ARG A 47 3.85 15.41 11.57
C ARG A 47 2.39 15.70 11.91
N PRO A 48 1.98 16.98 11.96
CA PRO A 48 0.58 17.34 12.12
C PRO A 48 -0.25 16.79 10.95
N LEU A 49 -1.31 16.06 11.29
CA LEU A 49 -2.26 15.46 10.33
C LEU A 49 -3.02 16.51 9.52
N LEU A 50 -3.24 17.67 10.13
CA LEU A 50 -3.86 18.80 9.47
C LEU A 50 -2.78 19.72 8.87
N PRO A 51 -2.96 20.18 7.62
CA PRO A 51 -2.10 21.18 7.03
C PRO A 51 -2.38 22.55 7.66
N LEU A 52 -1.65 22.85 8.74
CA LEU A 52 -1.84 24.05 9.59
C LEU A 52 -1.69 25.40 8.86
N HIS A 53 -1.04 25.43 7.70
CA HIS A 53 -0.73 26.66 6.96
C HIS A 53 -1.21 26.61 5.50
N ASP A 54 -2.13 25.70 5.15
CA ASP A 54 -2.65 25.62 3.78
C ASP A 54 -3.90 26.53 3.63
N PRO A 55 -3.85 27.59 2.80
CA PRO A 55 -5.00 28.47 2.55
C PRO A 55 -6.21 27.76 1.94
N ARG A 56 -6.03 26.57 1.35
CA ARG A 56 -7.11 25.75 0.80
C ARG A 56 -7.85 24.94 1.86
N PHE A 57 -7.32 24.88 3.08
CA PHE A 57 -7.88 24.08 4.16
C PHE A 57 -9.23 24.60 4.66
N GLU A 58 -9.45 25.91 4.66
CA GLU A 58 -10.72 26.52 5.07
C GLU A 58 -11.92 26.08 4.20
N GLY A 59 -11.71 25.93 2.88
CA GLY A 59 -12.77 25.50 1.96
C GLY A 59 -13.08 23.99 2.01
N ALA A 60 -12.14 23.17 2.50
CA ALA A 60 -12.31 21.73 2.63
C ALA A 60 -13.21 21.35 3.82
N LEU A 61 -13.16 22.13 4.91
CA LEU A 61 -14.04 21.93 6.07
C LEU A 61 -15.52 22.14 5.74
N GLN A 62 -15.82 22.99 4.75
CA GLN A 62 -17.19 23.34 4.36
C GLN A 62 -17.91 22.25 3.53
N HIS A 63 -17.18 21.23 3.06
CA HIS A 63 -17.72 20.11 2.28
C HIS A 63 -17.83 18.81 3.11
N GLY A 64 -17.60 18.88 4.43
CA GLY A 64 -17.62 17.73 5.34
C GLY A 64 -18.97 17.42 5.98
N ASP A 65 -20.04 18.17 5.64
CA ASP A 65 -21.42 17.98 6.11
C ASP A 65 -22.24 17.10 5.16
#